data_AF-A0A966HCA5-F1
#
_entry.id   AF-A0A966HCA5-F1
#
_cell.length_a   1.000
_cell.length_b   1.000
_cell.length_c   1.000
_cell.angle_alpha   90.00
_cell.angle_beta   90.00
_cell.angle_gamma   90.00
#
_symmetry.space_group_name_H-M   'P 1'
#
loop_
_entity.id
_entity.type
_entity.pdbx_description
1 polymer ?
#
loop_
_entity_poly.entity_id
_entity_poly.type
_entity_poly.pdbx_seq_one_letter_code
_entity_poly.pdbx_strand_id
1 'polypeptide(L)'
;MVKQRPNQQSGAVSIFAVIFAAMLLTILTVGFIKLMVRDQQQASNNDLSQSAYDSAMAGVEDAKRLIKRAHEGDINARTALADHASDCRVIALGGVNGLPGDEETIIETSQGDGGGDSYNQAYTCVKIDMLTNDYLYEATESKSQLIPLKSDRPYDKVVIEWLAEEDLGAGATVTAPPDSGSDLPAKDSWGVNTPPVIRAQLITPGKDFAVGELDSSEASQTIFLQPAQVMGGNPPENPPIVVSKDTRSRATSQGAQFDNKPDQIICSEDFAYTGGYACRVELDLGREISVEGSETAFIRLNAIYREATVRVQLVNSDDRLVRFNGVQPAVDSTGRASNLFRRVEARLRIGDDFPYPNGSIDVASNICKNFSVIDTGAILPASPDDSCEP
;
A
#
# COMPACT_ATOMS: atom_id res chain seq x y z
N MET A 1 -42.06 97.71 -9.44
CA MET A 1 -42.09 96.73 -8.34
C MET A 1 -43.00 95.56 -8.72
N VAL A 2 -42.44 94.40 -9.10
CA VAL A 2 -42.90 93.07 -8.64
C VAL A 2 -41.65 92.17 -8.70
N LYS A 3 -41.42 91.47 -7.59
CA LYS A 3 -40.19 90.82 -7.14
C LYS A 3 -40.10 89.41 -7.73
N GLN A 4 -39.07 89.12 -8.52
CA GLN A 4 -38.72 87.74 -8.88
C GLN A 4 -38.29 86.98 -7.62
N ARG A 5 -38.93 85.84 -7.32
CA ARG A 5 -38.50 84.88 -6.29
C ARG A 5 -37.50 83.90 -6.92
N PRO A 6 -36.29 83.72 -6.37
CA PRO A 6 -35.34 82.75 -6.90
C PRO A 6 -35.71 81.32 -6.46
N ASN A 7 -35.52 80.36 -7.37
CA ASN A 7 -35.73 78.93 -7.17
C ASN A 7 -34.92 78.38 -5.97
N GLN A 8 -35.59 77.92 -4.91
CA GLN A 8 -35.00 77.29 -3.71
C GLN A 8 -35.20 75.76 -3.67
N GLN A 9 -35.26 75.07 -4.81
CA GLN A 9 -35.48 73.61 -4.87
C GLN A 9 -34.21 72.75 -5.05
N SER A 10 -33.01 73.33 -5.24
CA SER A 10 -31.78 72.54 -5.45
C SER A 10 -31.14 71.98 -4.17
N GLY A 11 -31.41 72.57 -3.00
CA GLY A 11 -30.81 72.13 -1.73
C GLY A 11 -31.35 70.80 -1.20
N ALA A 12 -32.63 70.51 -1.40
CA ALA A 12 -33.26 69.28 -0.91
C ALA A 12 -32.82 68.03 -1.69
N VAL A 13 -32.68 68.14 -3.03
CA VAL A 13 -32.24 67.03 -3.90
C VAL A 13 -30.80 66.60 -3.57
N SER A 14 -29.92 67.55 -3.24
CA SER A 14 -28.55 67.25 -2.83
C SER A 14 -28.45 66.48 -1.52
N ILE A 15 -29.36 66.72 -0.56
CA ILE A 15 -29.37 66.02 0.72
C ILE A 15 -29.84 64.57 0.54
N PHE A 16 -30.88 64.33 -0.26
CA PHE A 16 -31.35 62.97 -0.54
C PHE A 16 -30.32 62.14 -1.31
N ALA A 17 -29.64 62.72 -2.30
CA ALA A 17 -28.59 62.03 -3.04
C ALA A 17 -27.41 61.64 -2.12
N VAL A 18 -27.00 62.53 -1.21
CA VAL A 18 -25.92 62.24 -0.25
C VAL A 18 -26.34 61.17 0.76
N ILE A 19 -27.57 61.24 1.29
CA ILE A 19 -28.08 60.22 2.23
C ILE A 19 -28.15 58.85 1.54
N PHE A 20 -28.67 58.78 0.31
CA PHE A 20 -28.78 57.52 -0.42
C PHE A 20 -27.41 56.96 -0.81
N ALA A 21 -26.50 57.82 -1.27
CA ALA A 21 -25.12 57.43 -1.56
C ALA A 21 -24.39 56.96 -0.28
N ALA A 22 -24.58 57.64 0.85
CA ALA A 22 -24.03 57.25 2.13
C ALA A 22 -24.60 55.90 2.62
N MET A 23 -25.92 55.67 2.48
CA MET A 23 -26.54 54.38 2.79
C MET A 23 -26.02 53.25 1.90
N LEU A 24 -25.85 53.51 0.61
CA LEU A 24 -25.33 52.50 -0.32
C LEU A 24 -23.87 52.16 0.01
N LEU A 25 -23.05 53.18 0.31
CA LEU A 25 -21.66 52.98 0.71
C LEU A 25 -21.54 52.21 2.05
N THR A 26 -22.39 52.48 3.04
CA THR A 26 -22.36 51.73 4.31
C THR A 26 -22.79 50.27 4.14
N ILE A 27 -23.78 49.99 3.29
CA ILE A 27 -24.18 48.60 2.98
C ILE A 27 -23.04 47.86 2.28
N LEU A 28 -22.37 48.50 1.31
CA LEU A 28 -21.22 47.90 0.63
C LEU A 28 -20.05 47.64 1.58
N THR A 29 -19.69 48.59 2.43
CA THR A 29 -18.58 48.40 3.38
C THR A 29 -18.87 47.28 4.38
N VAL A 30 -20.09 47.22 4.94
CA VAL A 30 -20.49 46.10 5.81
C VAL A 30 -20.49 44.77 5.06
N GLY A 31 -20.90 44.77 3.78
CA GLY A 31 -20.82 43.60 2.91
C GLY A 31 -19.40 43.08 2.75
N PHE A 32 -18.44 43.95 2.42
CA PHE A 32 -17.03 43.59 2.30
C PHE A 32 -16.42 43.15 3.63
N ILE A 33 -16.75 43.81 4.75
CA ILE A 33 -16.28 43.39 6.08
C ILE A 33 -16.78 41.98 6.40
N LYS A 34 -18.05 41.67 6.12
CA LYS A 34 -18.58 40.32 6.34
C LYS A 34 -17.88 39.26 5.48
N LEU A 35 -17.59 39.55 4.21
CA LEU A 35 -16.84 38.65 3.34
C LEU A 35 -15.42 38.44 3.88
N MET A 36 -14.72 39.51 4.22
CA MET A 36 -13.36 39.46 4.76
C MET A 36 -13.29 38.65 6.07
N VAL A 37 -14.25 38.82 6.98
CA VAL A 37 -14.31 38.04 8.23
C VAL A 37 -14.57 36.56 7.93
N ARG A 38 -15.43 36.24 6.96
CA ARG A 38 -15.68 34.85 6.55
C ARG A 38 -14.43 34.21 5.97
N ASP A 39 -13.73 34.92 5.10
CA ASP A 39 -12.51 34.42 4.46
C ASP A 39 -11.37 34.26 5.48
N GLN A 40 -11.25 35.17 6.45
CA GLN A 40 -10.31 35.04 7.55
C GLN A 40 -10.62 33.81 8.42
N GLN A 41 -11.89 33.56 8.76
CA GLN A 41 -12.27 32.38 9.52
C GLN A 41 -12.01 31.09 8.73
N GLN A 42 -12.29 31.09 7.43
CA GLN A 42 -12.03 29.93 6.56
C GLN A 42 -10.53 29.65 6.45
N ALA A 43 -9.70 30.69 6.26
CA ALA A 43 -8.25 30.56 6.22
C ALA A 43 -7.71 30.03 7.55
N SER A 44 -8.17 30.59 8.68
CA SER A 44 -7.78 30.16 10.02
C SER A 44 -8.18 28.71 10.30
N ASN A 45 -9.41 28.31 9.94
CA ASN A 45 -9.86 26.93 10.10
C ASN A 45 -9.06 25.96 9.22
N ASN A 46 -8.69 26.36 8.00
CA ASN A 46 -7.87 25.54 7.13
C ASN A 46 -6.45 25.36 7.69
N ASP A 47 -5.86 26.44 8.21
CA ASP A 47 -4.53 26.43 8.84
C ASP A 47 -4.50 25.54 10.11
N LEU A 48 -5.51 25.67 10.99
CA LEU A 48 -5.68 24.78 12.13
C LEU A 48 -5.89 23.32 11.70
N SER A 49 -6.62 23.09 10.61
CA SER A 49 -6.84 21.75 10.06
C SER A 49 -5.57 21.12 9.52
N GLN A 50 -4.71 21.88 8.85
CA GLN A 50 -3.42 21.39 8.36
C GLN A 50 -2.48 21.15 9.54
N SER A 51 -2.40 22.10 10.48
CA SER A 51 -1.63 21.94 11.72
C SER A 51 -2.01 20.68 12.51
N ALA A 52 -3.31 20.40 12.68
CA ALA A 52 -3.76 19.19 13.38
C ALA A 52 -3.43 17.90 12.62
N TYR A 53 -3.41 17.96 11.28
CA TYR A 53 -2.99 16.84 10.44
C TYR A 53 -1.50 16.56 10.57
N ASP A 54 -0.66 17.60 10.53
CA ASP A 54 0.77 17.50 10.76
C ASP A 54 1.07 16.96 12.17
N SER A 55 0.29 17.38 13.17
CA SER A 55 0.36 16.81 14.52
C SER A 55 0.07 15.31 14.55
N ALA A 56 -0.93 14.85 13.80
CA ALA A 56 -1.24 13.42 13.72
C ALA A 56 -0.10 12.65 13.05
N MET A 57 0.48 13.20 11.97
CA MET A 57 1.64 12.62 11.29
C MET A 57 2.87 12.51 12.20
N ALA A 58 3.11 13.50 13.07
CA ALA A 58 4.18 13.41 14.07
C ALA A 58 4.01 12.19 14.98
N GLY A 59 2.78 11.90 15.43
CA GLY A 59 2.48 10.70 16.22
C GLY A 59 2.72 9.39 15.45
N VAL A 60 2.51 9.37 14.13
CA VAL A 60 2.86 8.22 13.26
C VAL A 60 4.38 8.03 13.18
N GLU A 61 5.14 9.11 13.06
CA GLU A 61 6.61 9.04 13.03
C GLU A 61 7.19 8.59 14.39
N ASP A 62 6.61 9.01 15.52
CA ASP A 62 7.00 8.51 16.83
C ASP A 62 6.62 7.03 17.03
N ALA A 63 5.49 6.58 16.47
CA ALA A 63 5.15 5.15 16.41
C ALA A 63 6.18 4.33 15.61
N LYS A 64 6.65 4.86 14.49
CA LYS A 64 7.72 4.24 13.70
C LYS A 64 9.02 4.14 14.50
N ARG A 65 9.38 5.17 15.28
CA ARG A 65 10.54 5.13 16.18
C ARG A 65 10.38 4.09 17.28
N LEU A 66 9.18 3.98 17.86
CA LEU A 66 8.86 2.97 18.88
C LEU A 66 9.06 1.55 18.34
N ILE A 67 8.48 1.27 17.18
CA ILE A 67 8.60 -0.04 16.51
C ILE A 67 10.06 -0.34 16.18
N LYS A 68 10.80 0.64 15.66
CA LYS A 68 12.23 0.48 15.38
C LYS A 68 13.03 0.12 16.65
N ARG A 69 12.83 0.84 17.75
CA ARG A 69 13.50 0.53 19.04
C ARG A 69 13.14 -0.86 19.55
N ALA A 70 11.90 -1.29 19.39
CA ALA A 70 11.47 -2.63 19.76
C ALA A 70 12.20 -3.71 18.94
N HIS A 71 12.43 -3.47 17.64
CA HIS A 71 13.24 -4.35 16.78
C HIS A 71 14.72 -4.35 17.13
N GLU A 72 15.27 -3.21 17.58
CA GLU A 72 16.66 -3.09 18.05
C GLU A 72 16.89 -3.74 19.43
N GLY A 73 15.83 -4.21 20.10
CA GLY A 73 15.93 -4.97 21.35
C GLY A 73 15.63 -4.18 22.62
N ASP A 74 15.06 -2.97 22.50
CA ASP A 74 14.61 -2.19 23.65
C ASP A 74 13.43 -2.88 24.35
N ILE A 75 13.63 -3.28 25.60
CA ILE A 75 12.63 -4.01 26.40
C ILE A 75 11.39 -3.15 26.64
N ASN A 76 11.55 -1.85 26.94
CA ASN A 76 10.43 -0.97 27.24
C ASN A 76 9.55 -0.79 26.00
N ALA A 77 10.17 -0.59 24.83
CA ALA A 77 9.46 -0.48 23.56
C ALA A 77 8.69 -1.76 23.22
N ARG A 78 9.32 -2.93 23.44
CA ARG A 78 8.67 -4.24 23.21
C ARG A 78 7.49 -4.46 24.15
N THR A 79 7.65 -4.16 25.44
CA THR A 79 6.57 -4.28 26.42
C THR A 79 5.42 -3.32 26.10
N ALA A 80 5.71 -2.09 25.70
CA ALA A 80 4.68 -1.14 25.28
C ALA A 80 3.87 -1.65 24.09
N LEU A 81 4.53 -2.22 23.07
CA LEU A 81 3.84 -2.80 21.91
C LEU A 81 3.08 -4.09 22.23
N ALA A 82 3.58 -4.91 23.16
CA ALA A 82 2.92 -6.17 23.54
C ALA A 82 1.68 -5.93 24.42
N ASP A 83 1.80 -5.08 25.44
CA ASP A 83 0.80 -4.94 26.49
C ASP A 83 -0.09 -3.70 26.33
N HIS A 84 0.39 -2.69 25.59
CA HIS A 84 -0.24 -1.36 25.52
C HIS A 84 -0.40 -0.83 24.08
N ALA A 85 -0.28 -1.67 23.06
CA ALA A 85 -0.40 -1.28 21.65
C ALA A 85 -1.68 -0.48 21.33
N SER A 86 -2.79 -0.82 21.99
CA SER A 86 -4.09 -0.16 21.81
C SER A 86 -4.35 1.01 22.78
N ASP A 87 -3.45 1.27 23.72
CA ASP A 87 -3.50 2.45 24.60
C ASP A 87 -3.05 3.67 23.81
N CYS A 88 -3.81 4.77 23.90
CA CYS A 88 -3.49 6.06 23.29
C CYS A 88 -2.10 6.59 23.68
N ARG A 89 -1.56 6.14 24.81
CA ARG A 89 -0.26 6.56 25.36
C ARG A 89 0.89 5.60 25.06
N VAL A 90 0.72 4.68 24.10
CA VAL A 90 1.75 3.68 23.74
C VAL A 90 3.13 4.30 23.49
N ILE A 91 3.18 5.52 22.93
CA ILE A 91 4.42 6.26 22.64
C ILE A 91 5.15 6.70 23.92
N ALA A 92 4.40 7.26 24.87
CA ALA A 92 4.94 7.70 26.17
C ALA A 92 5.33 6.50 27.04
N LEU A 93 4.53 5.44 27.04
CA LEU A 93 4.83 4.18 27.73
C LEU A 93 6.07 3.48 27.14
N GLY A 94 6.26 3.58 25.83
CA GLY A 94 7.45 3.09 25.13
C GLY A 94 8.69 3.97 25.30
N GLY A 95 8.57 5.10 26.03
CA GLY A 95 9.69 6.00 26.33
C GLY A 95 10.29 6.67 25.09
N VAL A 96 9.49 6.90 24.04
CA VAL A 96 9.92 7.62 22.84
C VAL A 96 9.78 9.12 23.04
N ASN A 97 8.58 9.58 23.43
CA ASN A 97 8.27 10.98 23.64
C ASN A 97 7.04 11.12 24.57
N GLY A 98 6.97 12.22 25.32
CA GLY A 98 5.94 12.47 26.33
C GLY A 98 6.14 11.70 27.64
N LEU A 99 5.48 12.16 28.71
CA LEU A 99 5.47 11.44 29.99
C LEU A 99 4.21 10.55 30.08
N PRO A 100 4.28 9.36 30.67
CA PRO A 100 3.12 8.47 30.81
C PRO A 100 1.93 9.07 31.58
N GLY A 101 2.16 10.16 32.33
CA GLY A 101 1.13 10.89 33.07
C GLY A 101 0.43 12.01 32.30
N ASP A 102 0.93 12.35 31.10
CA ASP A 102 0.36 13.44 30.31
C ASP A 102 -0.79 12.93 29.43
N GLU A 103 -1.84 13.75 29.27
CA GLU A 103 -3.00 13.43 28.42
C GLU A 103 -2.69 13.60 26.92
N GLU A 104 -1.62 14.32 26.60
CA GLU A 104 -1.19 14.59 25.24
C GLU A 104 0.33 14.72 25.16
N THR A 105 0.89 14.47 23.99
CA THR A 105 2.32 14.70 23.74
C THR A 105 2.48 15.92 22.85
N ILE A 106 3.09 16.97 23.41
CA ILE A 106 3.42 18.20 22.71
C ILE A 106 4.51 17.90 21.68
N ILE A 107 4.36 18.45 20.48
CA ILE A 107 5.33 18.24 19.42
C ILE A 107 6.58 19.06 19.70
N GLU A 108 7.75 18.43 19.64
CA GLU A 108 9.01 19.15 19.78
C GLU A 108 9.46 19.70 18.43
N THR A 109 9.72 21.01 18.34
CA THR A 109 10.32 21.65 17.17
C THR A 109 11.77 22.02 17.48
N SER A 110 12.66 21.88 16.50
CA SER A 110 14.11 22.06 16.68
C SER A 110 14.56 23.53 16.79
N GLN A 111 13.62 24.50 16.81
CA GLN A 111 13.93 25.93 16.89
C GLN A 111 13.23 26.61 18.07
N GLY A 112 13.99 26.84 19.15
CA GLY A 112 13.68 27.79 20.21
C GLY A 112 13.06 27.19 21.48
N ASP A 113 13.38 27.80 22.64
CA ASP A 113 12.70 27.59 23.92
C ASP A 113 11.21 27.93 23.74
N GLY A 114 10.38 26.92 23.42
CA GLY A 114 8.94 27.11 23.22
C GLY A 114 8.20 26.07 22.38
N GLY A 115 8.88 25.19 21.62
CA GLY A 115 8.31 23.98 20.98
C GLY A 115 6.89 24.09 20.39
N GLY A 116 6.17 22.97 20.32
CA GLY A 116 4.74 22.90 19.95
C GLY A 116 3.80 23.56 20.96
N ASP A 117 4.29 23.92 22.14
CA ASP A 117 3.54 24.65 23.17
C ASP A 117 3.21 26.08 22.70
N SER A 118 4.16 26.73 22.00
CA SER A 118 3.96 28.04 21.38
C SER A 118 2.91 28.05 20.26
N TYR A 119 2.70 26.91 19.61
CA TYR A 119 1.73 26.72 18.52
C TYR A 119 0.48 25.95 18.97
N ASN A 120 0.43 25.53 20.24
CA ASN A 120 -0.62 24.69 20.81
C ASN A 120 -0.92 23.44 19.95
N GLN A 121 0.15 22.75 19.55
CA GLN A 121 0.14 21.56 18.69
C GLN A 121 0.63 20.33 19.48
N ALA A 122 -0.20 19.29 19.49
CA ALA A 122 0.07 18.04 20.18
C ALA A 122 -0.63 16.89 19.47
N TYR A 123 -0.19 15.65 19.67
CA TYR A 123 -1.01 14.48 19.39
C TYR A 123 -1.52 13.90 20.72
N THR A 124 -2.78 13.49 20.72
CA THR A 124 -3.51 13.10 21.95
C THR A 124 -3.68 11.59 22.08
N CYS A 125 -3.68 10.87 20.96
CA CYS A 125 -3.84 9.43 20.97
C CYS A 125 -3.12 8.79 19.80
N VAL A 126 -2.23 7.85 20.08
CA VAL A 126 -1.61 6.99 19.07
C VAL A 126 -1.90 5.55 19.45
N LYS A 127 -2.44 4.77 18.52
CA LYS A 127 -2.67 3.33 18.65
C LYS A 127 -1.93 2.60 17.56
N ILE A 128 -1.36 1.45 17.89
CA ILE A 128 -0.57 0.63 16.98
C ILE A 128 -1.18 -0.77 16.97
N ASP A 129 -1.64 -1.21 15.81
CA ASP A 129 -2.04 -2.59 15.57
C ASP A 129 -0.91 -3.33 14.86
N MET A 130 -0.22 -4.20 15.60
CA MET A 130 0.82 -5.07 15.05
C MET A 130 0.24 -6.26 14.28
N LEU A 131 -1.06 -6.55 14.44
CA LEU A 131 -1.73 -7.71 13.85
C LEU A 131 -2.69 -7.31 12.73
N THR A 132 -2.21 -7.24 11.50
CA THR A 132 -3.03 -6.82 10.36
C THR A 132 -3.61 -7.98 9.56
N ASN A 133 -4.80 -7.75 9.02
CA ASN A 133 -5.56 -8.73 8.23
C ASN A 133 -5.00 -8.93 6.81
N ASP A 134 -4.21 -7.99 6.32
CA ASP A 134 -3.70 -7.95 4.96
C ASP A 134 -2.41 -7.12 4.88
N TYR A 135 -1.68 -7.35 3.80
CA TYR A 135 -0.55 -6.54 3.39
C TYR A 135 -0.91 -5.82 2.09
N LEU A 136 -0.81 -4.49 2.09
CA LEU A 136 -1.14 -3.63 0.95
C LEU A 136 0.12 -2.96 0.41
N TYR A 137 0.32 -3.02 -0.90
CA TYR A 137 1.37 -2.24 -1.56
C TYR A 137 1.05 -1.95 -3.01
N GLU A 138 1.57 -0.84 -3.51
CA GLU A 138 1.57 -0.48 -4.92
C GLU A 138 2.76 -1.19 -5.59
N ALA A 139 2.47 -2.13 -6.48
CA ALA A 139 3.50 -2.84 -7.23
C ALA A 139 3.96 -1.98 -8.41
N THR A 140 5.22 -1.57 -8.41
CA THR A 140 5.81 -0.91 -9.59
C THR A 140 6.16 -1.93 -10.67
N GLU A 141 5.97 -1.56 -11.93
CA GLU A 141 6.35 -2.40 -13.06
C GLU A 141 7.82 -2.86 -12.97
N SER A 142 8.05 -4.16 -13.16
CA SER A 142 9.38 -4.75 -13.17
C SER A 142 10.19 -4.48 -11.89
N LYS A 143 9.56 -4.16 -10.76
CA LYS A 143 10.22 -4.19 -9.44
C LYS A 143 9.71 -5.36 -8.63
N SER A 144 10.61 -5.98 -7.88
CA SER A 144 10.27 -7.05 -6.96
C SER A 144 10.07 -6.50 -5.56
N GLN A 145 8.96 -6.85 -4.92
CA GLN A 145 8.73 -6.62 -3.50
C GLN A 145 8.90 -7.93 -2.75
N LEU A 146 9.73 -7.95 -1.71
CA LEU A 146 9.82 -9.06 -0.77
C LEU A 146 8.91 -8.77 0.43
N ILE A 147 8.02 -9.72 0.73
CA ILE A 147 7.00 -9.59 1.78
C ILE A 147 7.21 -10.74 2.77
N PRO A 148 7.57 -10.48 4.02
CA PRO A 148 7.56 -11.49 5.07
C PRO A 148 6.15 -12.04 5.29
N LEU A 149 6.01 -13.35 5.42
CA LEU A 149 4.72 -14.01 5.67
C LEU A 149 4.53 -14.37 7.14
N LYS A 150 5.07 -13.54 8.05
CA LYS A 150 4.97 -13.76 9.50
C LYS A 150 3.53 -13.67 9.96
N SER A 151 3.10 -14.66 10.73
CA SER A 151 1.70 -14.84 11.11
C SER A 151 1.52 -14.98 12.62
N ASP A 152 0.32 -14.66 13.14
CA ASP A 152 -0.05 -14.93 14.53
C ASP A 152 -0.53 -16.37 14.78
N ARG A 153 -0.91 -17.07 13.71
CA ARG A 153 -1.42 -18.45 13.72
C ARG A 153 -0.90 -19.25 12.51
N PRO A 154 -1.00 -20.59 12.55
CA PRO A 154 -0.68 -21.41 11.38
C PRO A 154 -1.58 -21.10 10.18
N TYR A 155 -1.04 -21.23 8.97
CA TYR A 155 -1.74 -21.02 7.71
C TYR A 155 -1.17 -21.96 6.63
N ASP A 156 -1.93 -22.22 5.59
CA ASP A 156 -1.56 -23.08 4.46
C ASP A 156 -1.84 -22.44 3.10
N LYS A 157 -2.54 -21.29 3.09
CA LYS A 157 -2.92 -20.59 1.87
C LYS A 157 -2.48 -19.12 1.91
N VAL A 158 -2.09 -18.62 0.74
CA VAL A 158 -1.80 -17.20 0.50
C VAL A 158 -2.73 -16.70 -0.60
N VAL A 159 -3.57 -15.72 -0.28
CA VAL A 159 -4.48 -15.08 -1.25
C VAL A 159 -3.81 -13.82 -1.77
N ILE A 160 -3.79 -13.66 -3.10
CA ILE A 160 -3.27 -12.48 -3.77
C ILE A 160 -4.39 -11.88 -4.60
N GLU A 161 -4.67 -10.61 -4.34
CA GLU A 161 -5.63 -9.79 -5.08
C GLU A 161 -4.86 -8.62 -5.70
N TRP A 162 -5.13 -8.30 -6.95
CA TRP A 162 -4.44 -7.19 -7.62
C TRP A 162 -5.30 -6.50 -8.66
N LEU A 163 -4.87 -5.27 -8.98
CA LEU A 163 -5.55 -4.30 -9.83
C LEU A 163 -6.87 -3.81 -9.20
N ALA A 164 -6.81 -2.67 -8.51
CA ALA A 164 -7.97 -1.99 -7.94
C ALA A 164 -8.57 -0.96 -8.92
N GLU A 165 -9.81 -0.52 -8.68
CA GLU A 165 -10.47 0.49 -9.54
C GLU A 165 -9.66 1.79 -9.62
N GLU A 166 -9.04 2.19 -8.51
CA GLU A 166 -8.19 3.38 -8.44
C GLU A 166 -6.98 3.34 -9.38
N ASP A 167 -6.49 2.16 -9.75
CA ASP A 167 -5.37 1.99 -10.68
C ASP A 167 -5.75 2.37 -12.13
N LEU A 168 -7.05 2.32 -12.47
CA LEU A 168 -7.56 2.68 -13.80
C LEU A 168 -8.34 3.99 -13.81
N GLY A 169 -8.77 4.46 -12.65
CA GLY A 169 -9.62 5.63 -12.48
C GLY A 169 -11.11 5.29 -12.51
N ALA A 170 -11.90 6.14 -11.87
CA ALA A 170 -13.33 5.92 -11.66
C ALA A 170 -14.08 5.68 -12.99
N GLY A 171 -14.84 4.58 -13.05
CA GLY A 171 -15.64 4.20 -14.23
C GLY A 171 -14.86 3.54 -15.38
N ALA A 172 -13.58 3.21 -15.17
CA ALA A 172 -12.84 2.38 -16.10
C ALA A 172 -13.23 0.89 -15.95
N THR A 173 -13.12 0.13 -17.04
CA THR A 173 -13.29 -1.32 -17.04
C THR A 173 -11.99 -2.02 -17.42
N VAL A 174 -11.83 -3.23 -16.90
CA VAL A 174 -10.66 -4.09 -17.14
C VAL A 174 -10.76 -4.74 -18.51
N THR A 175 -9.67 -4.78 -19.27
CA THR A 175 -9.67 -5.39 -20.62
C THR A 175 -8.97 -6.74 -20.62
N ALA A 176 -9.49 -7.67 -21.42
CA ALA A 176 -8.84 -8.96 -21.64
C ALA A 176 -7.41 -8.78 -22.21
N PRO A 177 -6.48 -9.71 -21.92
CA PRO A 177 -5.16 -9.69 -22.53
C PRO A 177 -5.21 -10.04 -24.02
N PRO A 178 -4.18 -9.63 -24.79
CA PRO A 178 -4.14 -9.84 -26.24
C PRO A 178 -4.01 -11.33 -26.63
N ASP A 179 -3.40 -12.14 -25.77
CA ASP A 179 -3.28 -13.59 -25.91
C ASP A 179 -3.40 -14.24 -24.53
N SER A 180 -3.99 -15.43 -24.50
CA SER A 180 -4.08 -16.30 -23.33
C SER A 180 -3.19 -17.53 -23.45
N GLY A 181 -2.35 -17.64 -24.47
CA GLY A 181 -1.39 -18.73 -24.67
C GLY A 181 -0.33 -18.85 -23.56
N SER A 182 0.52 -19.88 -23.68
CA SER A 182 1.64 -20.11 -22.76
C SER A 182 2.78 -19.11 -22.88
N ASP A 183 2.77 -18.32 -23.95
CA ASP A 183 3.83 -17.37 -24.27
C ASP A 183 3.41 -15.98 -23.77
N LEU A 184 4.35 -15.27 -23.15
CA LEU A 184 4.14 -13.92 -22.68
C LEU A 184 4.17 -12.94 -23.88
N PRO A 185 3.09 -12.17 -24.12
CA PRO A 185 3.04 -11.24 -25.25
C PRO A 185 4.11 -10.14 -25.18
N ALA A 186 4.38 -9.49 -26.32
CA ALA A 186 5.21 -8.29 -26.32
C ALA A 186 4.57 -7.19 -25.48
N LYS A 187 5.37 -6.33 -24.84
CA LYS A 187 4.85 -5.25 -23.99
C LYS A 187 3.90 -4.32 -24.77
N ASP A 188 4.24 -4.00 -26.02
CA ASP A 188 3.45 -3.08 -26.85
C ASP A 188 2.09 -3.66 -27.26
N SER A 189 1.89 -4.99 -27.15
CA SER A 189 0.58 -5.60 -27.37
C SER A 189 -0.25 -5.69 -26.09
N TRP A 190 0.33 -5.41 -24.91
CA TRP A 190 -0.39 -5.45 -23.64
C TRP A 190 -1.35 -4.24 -23.53
N GLY A 191 -2.62 -4.51 -23.24
CA GLY A 191 -3.63 -3.46 -23.13
C GLY A 191 -3.39 -2.55 -21.93
N VAL A 192 -3.74 -1.27 -22.08
CA VAL A 192 -3.57 -0.25 -21.03
C VAL A 192 -4.40 -0.56 -19.77
N ASN A 193 -5.59 -1.13 -19.96
CA ASN A 193 -6.49 -1.54 -18.88
C ASN A 193 -6.40 -3.03 -18.56
N THR A 194 -5.47 -3.75 -19.18
CA THR A 194 -5.27 -5.18 -18.93
C THR A 194 -4.52 -5.35 -17.61
N PRO A 195 -4.90 -6.29 -16.72
CA PRO A 195 -4.18 -6.47 -15.46
C PRO A 195 -2.72 -6.90 -15.69
N PRO A 196 -1.78 -6.58 -14.78
CA PRO A 196 -0.43 -7.09 -14.89
C PRO A 196 -0.38 -8.61 -14.70
N VAL A 197 0.65 -9.23 -15.26
CA VAL A 197 1.06 -10.59 -14.88
C VAL A 197 1.82 -10.50 -13.56
N ILE A 198 1.45 -11.31 -12.57
CA ILE A 198 2.14 -11.35 -11.27
C ILE A 198 3.06 -12.56 -11.25
N ARG A 199 4.37 -12.34 -11.14
CA ARG A 199 5.32 -13.38 -10.78
C ARG A 199 5.40 -13.45 -9.26
N ALA A 200 4.95 -14.56 -8.69
CA ALA A 200 5.07 -14.83 -7.27
C ALA A 200 6.11 -15.92 -7.02
N GLN A 201 7.09 -15.64 -6.16
CA GLN A 201 8.04 -16.63 -5.68
C GLN A 201 7.81 -16.82 -4.18
N LEU A 202 7.34 -18.00 -3.83
CA LEU A 202 7.17 -18.43 -2.45
C LEU A 202 8.51 -18.97 -1.93
N ILE A 203 8.87 -18.59 -0.72
CA ILE A 203 10.08 -19.00 -0.01
C ILE A 203 9.66 -19.39 1.40
N THR A 204 9.53 -20.69 1.67
CA THR A 204 8.98 -21.23 2.91
C THR A 204 9.88 -22.34 3.47
N PRO A 205 11.16 -22.07 3.80
CA PRO A 205 12.09 -23.12 4.23
C PRO A 205 11.70 -23.85 5.52
N GLY A 206 10.79 -23.29 6.31
CA GLY A 206 10.46 -23.78 7.65
C GLY A 206 11.40 -23.17 8.71
N LYS A 207 11.21 -23.59 9.96
CA LYS A 207 11.90 -23.00 11.12
C LYS A 207 13.43 -23.11 11.01
N ASP A 208 13.92 -24.31 10.73
CA ASP A 208 15.35 -24.62 10.64
C ASP A 208 15.65 -25.06 9.20
N PHE A 209 16.58 -24.37 8.53
CA PHE A 209 16.98 -24.70 7.18
C PHE A 209 18.44 -24.36 6.92
N ALA A 210 19.08 -25.11 6.03
CA ALA A 210 20.37 -24.71 5.47
C ALA A 210 20.16 -23.89 4.19
N VAL A 211 20.97 -22.84 3.98
CA VAL A 211 20.85 -21.99 2.78
C VAL A 211 20.98 -22.81 1.48
N GLY A 212 21.85 -23.83 1.46
CA GLY A 212 22.01 -24.74 0.31
C GLY A 212 20.81 -25.64 0.03
N GLU A 213 19.85 -25.74 0.96
CA GLU A 213 18.62 -26.51 0.80
C GLU A 213 17.50 -25.69 0.17
N LEU A 214 17.63 -24.36 0.09
CA LEU A 214 16.62 -23.49 -0.53
C LEU A 214 16.34 -23.85 -2.00
N ASP A 215 17.38 -24.31 -2.70
CA ASP A 215 17.28 -24.67 -4.13
C ASP A 215 16.99 -26.13 -4.40
N SER A 216 17.33 -27.02 -3.46
CA SER A 216 17.18 -28.48 -3.63
C SER A 216 15.91 -29.04 -2.98
N SER A 217 15.26 -28.28 -2.10
CA SER A 217 14.03 -28.68 -1.38
C SER A 217 12.77 -28.03 -1.96
N GLU A 218 11.62 -28.27 -1.31
CA GLU A 218 10.37 -27.57 -1.59
C GLU A 218 10.35 -26.12 -1.05
N ALA A 219 11.46 -25.65 -0.46
CA ALA A 219 11.55 -24.37 0.23
C ALA A 219 11.34 -23.16 -0.68
N SER A 220 11.50 -23.26 -2.00
CA SER A 220 11.14 -22.16 -2.89
C SER A 220 10.55 -22.60 -4.21
N GLN A 221 9.43 -21.97 -4.59
CA GLN A 221 8.70 -22.22 -5.82
C GLN A 221 8.30 -20.91 -6.48
N THR A 222 8.35 -20.85 -7.81
CA THR A 222 7.93 -19.67 -8.58
C THR A 222 6.73 -20.01 -9.45
N ILE A 223 5.76 -19.10 -9.46
CA ILE A 223 4.54 -19.17 -10.24
C ILE A 223 4.34 -17.86 -11.01
N PHE A 224 3.77 -17.96 -12.20
CA PHE A 224 3.35 -16.82 -13.00
C PHE A 224 1.83 -16.83 -13.08
N LEU A 225 1.22 -15.77 -12.57
CA LEU A 225 -0.23 -15.57 -12.55
C LEU A 225 -0.57 -14.67 -13.73
N GLN A 226 -1.01 -15.27 -14.82
CA GLN A 226 -1.34 -14.58 -16.06
C GLN A 226 -2.86 -14.40 -16.15
N PRO A 227 -3.37 -13.17 -16.19
CA PRO A 227 -4.75 -12.93 -16.60
C PRO A 227 -4.99 -13.58 -17.96
N ALA A 228 -6.06 -14.35 -18.10
CA ALA A 228 -6.38 -15.07 -19.34
C ALA A 228 -7.80 -14.76 -19.84
N GLN A 229 -8.72 -14.50 -18.92
CA GLN A 229 -10.11 -14.16 -19.23
C GLN A 229 -10.54 -13.01 -18.33
N VAL A 230 -11.34 -12.10 -18.89
CA VAL A 230 -11.99 -11.02 -18.15
C VAL A 230 -13.49 -11.18 -18.33
N MET A 231 -14.23 -11.23 -17.22
CA MET A 231 -15.67 -11.46 -17.22
C MET A 231 -16.38 -10.35 -16.43
N GLY A 232 -17.43 -9.77 -17.01
CA GLY A 232 -18.31 -8.83 -16.31
C GLY A 232 -19.22 -9.49 -15.27
N GLY A 233 -19.72 -8.68 -14.34
CA GLY A 233 -20.55 -9.14 -13.22
C GLY A 233 -19.74 -9.91 -12.17
N ASN A 234 -20.30 -11.03 -11.68
CA ASN A 234 -19.66 -11.87 -10.66
C ASN A 234 -18.94 -13.06 -11.31
N PRO A 235 -17.64 -12.95 -11.64
CA PRO A 235 -16.89 -14.08 -12.19
C PRO A 235 -16.83 -15.24 -11.19
N PRO A 236 -16.69 -16.48 -11.67
CA PRO A 236 -16.37 -17.61 -10.80
C PRO A 236 -15.04 -17.37 -10.08
N GLU A 237 -14.88 -17.97 -8.89
CA GLU A 237 -13.59 -17.99 -8.21
C GLU A 237 -12.59 -18.87 -8.98
N ASN A 238 -11.34 -18.42 -9.06
CA ASN A 238 -10.25 -19.25 -9.57
C ASN A 238 -10.02 -20.43 -8.62
N PRO A 239 -9.82 -21.65 -9.12
CA PRO A 239 -9.46 -22.78 -8.27
C PRO A 239 -8.12 -22.50 -7.56
N PRO A 240 -7.95 -22.97 -6.30
CA PRO A 240 -6.68 -22.84 -5.61
C PRO A 240 -5.54 -23.49 -6.40
N ILE A 241 -4.41 -22.79 -6.49
CA ILE A 241 -3.25 -23.29 -7.21
C ILE A 241 -2.29 -23.91 -6.20
N VAL A 242 -2.07 -25.22 -6.33
CA VAL A 242 -1.13 -25.96 -5.49
C VAL A 242 0.31 -25.63 -5.89
N VAL A 243 1.04 -25.01 -4.97
CA VAL A 243 2.44 -24.63 -5.12
C VAL A 243 3.33 -25.64 -4.39
N SER A 244 3.63 -26.76 -5.04
CA SER A 244 4.53 -27.79 -4.53
C SER A 244 5.66 -28.09 -5.51
N LYS A 245 6.70 -28.79 -5.06
CA LYS A 245 7.81 -29.20 -5.93
C LYS A 245 7.36 -30.22 -6.98
N ASP A 246 6.39 -31.07 -6.63
CA ASP A 246 5.83 -32.06 -7.54
C ASP A 246 5.09 -31.40 -8.72
N THR A 247 4.36 -30.31 -8.47
CA THR A 247 3.65 -29.58 -9.54
C THR A 247 4.54 -28.57 -10.27
N ARG A 248 5.58 -28.04 -9.61
CA ARG A 248 6.51 -27.03 -10.16
C ARG A 248 7.95 -27.51 -10.08
N SER A 249 8.23 -28.60 -10.79
CA SER A 249 9.58 -29.15 -10.85
C SER A 249 10.57 -28.15 -11.46
N ARG A 250 11.77 -28.12 -10.88
CA ARG A 250 12.88 -27.30 -11.39
C ARG A 250 13.62 -28.06 -12.49
N ALA A 251 14.22 -27.35 -13.44
CA ALA A 251 15.01 -27.97 -14.51
C ALA A 251 16.17 -28.86 -13.99
N THR A 252 16.62 -28.65 -12.75
CA THR A 252 17.70 -29.41 -12.11
C THR A 252 17.25 -30.75 -11.51
N SER A 253 15.94 -31.00 -11.37
CA SER A 253 15.46 -32.27 -10.80
C SER A 253 15.41 -33.37 -11.87
N GLN A 254 16.29 -34.36 -11.77
CA GLN A 254 16.19 -35.66 -12.48
C GLN A 254 16.46 -35.68 -14.00
N GLY A 255 17.00 -34.62 -14.61
CA GLY A 255 17.43 -34.66 -16.01
C GLY A 255 16.30 -34.81 -17.03
N ALA A 256 15.05 -34.57 -16.63
CA ALA A 256 13.89 -34.49 -17.51
C ALA A 256 13.59 -33.02 -17.86
N GLN A 257 13.08 -32.78 -19.07
CA GLN A 257 12.58 -31.47 -19.47
C GLN A 257 11.24 -31.18 -18.77
N PHE A 258 11.15 -30.05 -18.09
CA PHE A 258 9.92 -29.57 -17.46
C PHE A 258 9.51 -28.24 -18.09
N ASP A 259 8.34 -28.20 -18.72
CA ASP A 259 7.77 -26.98 -19.28
C ASP A 259 6.83 -26.35 -18.24
N ASN A 260 7.36 -25.43 -17.43
CA ASN A 260 6.55 -24.65 -16.51
C ASN A 260 5.79 -23.58 -17.30
N LYS A 261 4.46 -23.72 -17.38
CA LYS A 261 3.57 -22.75 -18.02
C LYS A 261 2.99 -21.76 -16.99
N PRO A 262 2.68 -20.52 -17.39
CA PRO A 262 1.91 -19.61 -16.55
C PRO A 262 0.55 -20.19 -16.20
N ASP A 263 0.07 -19.87 -15.01
CA ASP A 263 -1.28 -20.17 -14.56
C ASP A 263 -2.23 -19.10 -15.05
N GLN A 264 -3.28 -19.56 -15.71
CA GLN A 264 -4.31 -18.72 -16.28
C GLN A 264 -5.33 -18.35 -15.20
N ILE A 265 -5.55 -17.05 -15.04
CA ILE A 265 -6.43 -16.48 -14.03
C ILE A 265 -7.61 -15.77 -14.69
N ILE A 266 -8.80 -16.00 -14.17
CA ILE A 266 -10.00 -15.25 -14.50
C ILE A 266 -10.01 -13.97 -13.66
N CYS A 267 -10.23 -12.84 -14.32
CA CYS A 267 -10.38 -11.54 -13.69
C CYS A 267 -11.78 -10.96 -13.96
N SER A 268 -12.22 -10.05 -13.09
CA SER A 268 -13.46 -9.30 -13.22
C SER A 268 -13.26 -8.05 -14.07
N GLU A 269 -14.23 -7.76 -14.95
CA GLU A 269 -14.31 -6.50 -15.70
C GLU A 269 -14.62 -5.31 -14.77
N ASP A 270 -15.43 -5.57 -13.73
CA ASP A 270 -16.08 -4.59 -12.86
C ASP A 270 -15.54 -4.64 -11.41
N PHE A 271 -14.32 -5.14 -11.20
CA PHE A 271 -13.67 -5.21 -9.88
C PHE A 271 -14.47 -5.97 -8.81
N ALA A 272 -15.19 -7.02 -9.22
CA ALA A 272 -16.16 -7.71 -8.38
C ALA A 272 -15.56 -8.67 -7.32
N TYR A 273 -14.24 -8.88 -7.29
CA TYR A 273 -13.63 -9.64 -6.19
C TYR A 273 -13.56 -8.82 -4.89
N THR A 274 -13.39 -9.53 -3.78
CA THR A 274 -13.33 -8.94 -2.44
C THR A 274 -12.32 -7.79 -2.39
N GLY A 275 -12.71 -6.66 -1.79
CA GLY A 275 -11.84 -5.49 -1.68
C GLY A 275 -11.77 -4.60 -2.92
N GLY A 276 -12.58 -4.86 -3.97
CA GLY A 276 -12.63 -4.00 -5.15
C GLY A 276 -11.47 -4.25 -6.13
N TYR A 277 -11.05 -5.50 -6.25
CA TYR A 277 -9.96 -5.92 -7.13
C TYR A 277 -10.48 -6.67 -8.36
N ALA A 278 -9.75 -6.56 -9.45
CA ALA A 278 -10.06 -7.22 -10.71
C ALA A 278 -9.61 -8.68 -10.72
N CYS A 279 -8.45 -9.01 -10.15
CA CYS A 279 -7.91 -10.37 -10.18
C CYS A 279 -7.71 -10.89 -8.76
N ARG A 280 -8.04 -12.17 -8.55
CA ARG A 280 -7.86 -12.87 -7.26
C ARG A 280 -7.41 -14.29 -7.50
N VAL A 281 -6.43 -14.74 -6.73
CA VAL A 281 -6.01 -16.14 -6.70
C VAL A 281 -5.70 -16.60 -5.27
N GLU A 282 -5.92 -17.87 -5.01
CA GLU A 282 -5.48 -18.56 -3.80
C GLU A 282 -4.33 -19.51 -4.13
N LEU A 283 -3.21 -19.34 -3.44
CA LEU A 283 -2.04 -20.22 -3.54
C LEU A 283 -2.08 -21.18 -2.36
N ASP A 284 -2.30 -22.46 -2.62
CA ASP A 284 -2.22 -23.53 -1.64
C ASP A 284 -0.77 -24.00 -1.54
N LEU A 285 -0.18 -23.90 -0.35
CA LEU A 285 1.21 -24.26 -0.10
C LEU A 285 1.42 -25.79 -0.03
N GLY A 286 0.36 -26.58 -0.08
CA GLY A 286 0.37 -28.05 0.03
C GLY A 286 0.72 -28.55 1.43
N ARG A 287 0.96 -27.64 2.38
CA ARG A 287 1.29 -27.93 3.78
C ARG A 287 1.03 -26.72 4.67
N GLU A 288 0.81 -26.99 5.94
CA GLU A 288 0.67 -25.96 6.96
C GLU A 288 2.05 -25.37 7.33
N ILE A 289 2.11 -24.04 7.37
CA ILE A 289 3.22 -23.27 7.91
C ILE A 289 2.90 -22.94 9.37
N SER A 290 3.74 -23.43 10.28
CA SER A 290 3.63 -23.10 11.71
C SER A 290 4.03 -21.64 11.98
N VAL A 291 3.62 -21.09 13.12
CA VAL A 291 4.01 -19.72 13.54
C VAL A 291 5.54 -19.56 13.57
N GLU A 292 6.28 -20.57 14.04
CA GLU A 292 7.75 -20.51 14.04
C GLU A 292 8.34 -20.62 12.63
N GLY A 293 7.70 -21.39 11.74
CA GLY A 293 8.11 -21.49 10.34
C GLY A 293 7.77 -20.26 9.50
N SER A 294 6.81 -19.45 9.94
CA SER A 294 6.42 -18.22 9.24
C SER A 294 7.40 -17.08 9.46
N GLU A 295 8.22 -17.14 10.51
CA GLU A 295 9.31 -16.18 10.79
C GLU A 295 10.38 -16.12 9.68
N THR A 296 10.56 -17.23 8.96
CA THR A 296 11.51 -17.40 7.85
C THR A 296 10.81 -17.52 6.50
N ALA A 297 9.49 -17.32 6.45
CA ALA A 297 8.69 -17.40 5.24
C ALA A 297 8.57 -16.04 4.55
N PHE A 298 8.71 -16.03 3.24
CA PHE A 298 8.59 -14.84 2.40
C PHE A 298 7.82 -15.16 1.12
N ILE A 299 7.12 -14.15 0.60
CA ILE A 299 6.68 -14.13 -0.78
C ILE A 299 7.35 -12.96 -1.49
N ARG A 300 7.89 -13.22 -2.66
CA ARG A 300 8.43 -12.20 -3.54
C ARG A 300 7.45 -12.01 -4.69
N LEU A 301 6.91 -10.81 -4.82
CA LEU A 301 5.97 -10.45 -5.86
C LEU A 301 6.60 -9.48 -6.85
N ASN A 302 6.34 -9.68 -8.13
CA ASN A 302 6.77 -8.80 -9.19
C ASN A 302 5.65 -8.64 -10.22
N ALA A 303 5.25 -7.39 -10.46
CA ALA A 303 4.29 -7.05 -11.50
C ALA A 303 5.02 -6.85 -12.84
N ILE A 304 4.50 -7.49 -13.88
CA ILE A 304 5.00 -7.42 -15.26
C ILE A 304 3.95 -6.69 -16.10
N TYR A 305 4.42 -5.94 -17.11
CA TYR A 305 3.67 -5.08 -18.04
C TYR A 305 3.18 -3.74 -17.48
N ARG A 306 2.77 -3.70 -16.22
CA ARG A 306 2.29 -2.46 -15.58
C ARG A 306 2.35 -2.52 -14.06
N GLU A 307 2.12 -1.37 -13.46
CA GLU A 307 1.84 -1.24 -12.02
C GLU A 307 0.40 -1.60 -11.66
N ALA A 308 0.19 -1.96 -10.40
CA ALA A 308 -1.12 -2.20 -9.80
C ALA A 308 -1.04 -2.15 -8.27
N THR A 309 -2.13 -1.77 -7.62
CA THR A 309 -2.35 -2.03 -6.20
C THR A 309 -2.51 -3.54 -5.98
N VAL A 310 -1.77 -4.06 -5.00
CA VAL A 310 -1.75 -5.48 -4.64
C VAL A 310 -2.07 -5.64 -3.15
N ARG A 311 -2.89 -6.64 -2.88
CA ARG A 311 -3.26 -7.08 -1.54
C ARG A 311 -2.91 -8.55 -1.35
N VAL A 312 -2.27 -8.84 -0.23
CA VAL A 312 -1.90 -10.21 0.16
C VAL A 312 -2.59 -10.54 1.49
N GLN A 313 -3.13 -11.74 1.60
CA GLN A 313 -3.75 -12.26 2.83
C GLN A 313 -3.29 -13.68 3.11
N LEU A 314 -3.32 -14.06 4.39
CA LEU A 314 -3.04 -15.42 4.84
C LEU A 314 -4.34 -16.10 5.24
N VAL A 315 -4.50 -17.35 4.85
CA VAL A 315 -5.71 -18.14 5.13
C VAL A 315 -5.29 -19.54 5.60
N ASN A 316 -6.05 -20.11 6.54
CA ASN A 316 -5.83 -21.47 7.01
C ASN A 316 -6.74 -22.50 6.30
N SER A 317 -6.57 -23.77 6.64
CA SER A 317 -7.34 -24.89 6.09
C SER A 317 -8.85 -24.81 6.29
N ASP A 318 -9.31 -24.03 7.28
CA ASP A 318 -10.73 -23.77 7.56
C ASP A 318 -11.28 -22.55 6.78
N ASP A 319 -10.53 -22.03 5.81
CA ASP A 319 -10.81 -20.80 5.07
C ASP A 319 -10.99 -19.57 5.97
N ARG A 320 -10.31 -19.55 7.12
CA ARG A 320 -10.30 -18.41 8.05
C ARG A 320 -9.08 -17.54 7.82
N LEU A 321 -9.31 -16.25 7.88
CA LEU A 321 -8.25 -15.25 7.80
C LEU A 321 -7.28 -15.39 8.97
N VAL A 322 -5.99 -15.41 8.64
CA VAL A 322 -4.86 -15.39 9.56
C VAL A 322 -4.19 -14.03 9.47
N ARG A 323 -3.81 -13.45 10.60
CA ARG A 323 -3.27 -12.09 10.63
C ARG A 323 -1.76 -12.12 10.46
N PHE A 324 -1.25 -11.14 9.71
CA PHE A 324 0.16 -10.84 9.70
C PHE A 324 0.59 -10.33 11.07
N ASN A 325 1.78 -10.72 11.52
CA ASN A 325 2.35 -10.27 12.77
C ASN A 325 3.58 -9.40 12.52
N GLY A 326 3.45 -8.10 12.73
CA GLY A 326 4.56 -7.15 12.61
C GLY A 326 5.13 -7.02 11.20
N VAL A 327 4.36 -7.33 10.15
CA VAL A 327 4.80 -7.18 8.76
C VAL A 327 4.47 -5.79 8.23
N GLN A 328 3.24 -5.35 8.45
CA GLN A 328 2.77 -4.01 8.09
C GLN A 328 1.84 -3.45 9.17
N PRO A 329 2.36 -2.99 10.32
CA PRO A 329 1.51 -2.46 11.39
C PRO A 329 0.66 -1.27 10.94
N ALA A 330 -0.58 -1.22 11.42
CA ALA A 330 -1.45 -0.05 11.23
C ALA A 330 -1.30 0.89 12.43
N VAL A 331 -1.09 2.17 12.17
CA VAL A 331 -0.98 3.21 13.18
C VAL A 331 -2.10 4.20 12.98
N ASP A 332 -2.83 4.43 14.06
CA ASP A 332 -3.93 5.38 14.13
C ASP A 332 -3.55 6.50 15.10
N SER A 333 -3.38 7.70 14.58
CA SER A 333 -2.93 8.87 15.34
C SER A 333 -3.96 9.99 15.27
N THR A 334 -4.26 10.59 16.43
CA THR A 334 -5.11 11.77 16.56
C THR A 334 -4.26 12.98 16.94
N GLY A 335 -4.14 13.92 16.02
CA GLY A 335 -3.48 15.20 16.19
C GLY A 335 -4.46 16.31 16.59
N ARG A 336 -3.94 17.28 17.33
CA ARG A 336 -4.65 18.47 17.81
C ARG A 336 -3.86 19.72 17.42
N ALA A 337 -4.59 20.74 16.99
CA ALA A 337 -4.11 22.11 16.91
C ALA A 337 -5.16 23.03 17.52
N SER A 338 -4.83 23.64 18.66
CA SER A 338 -5.79 24.40 19.46
C SER A 338 -7.03 23.55 19.84
N ASN A 339 -8.21 23.89 19.32
CA ASN A 339 -9.48 23.18 19.55
C ASN A 339 -9.91 22.27 18.39
N LEU A 340 -9.08 22.12 17.35
CA LEU A 340 -9.38 21.29 16.18
C LEU A 340 -8.58 19.99 16.23
N PHE A 341 -9.24 18.89 15.86
CA PHE A 341 -8.67 17.55 15.87
C PHE A 341 -8.70 16.93 14.46
N ARG A 342 -7.65 16.18 14.14
CA ARG A 342 -7.56 15.37 12.92
C ARG A 342 -7.04 13.98 13.26
N ARG A 343 -7.65 12.96 12.67
CA ARG A 343 -7.24 11.56 12.81
C ARG A 343 -6.65 11.09 11.49
N VAL A 344 -5.52 10.39 11.56
CA VAL A 344 -4.80 9.83 10.42
C VAL A 344 -4.52 8.36 10.72
N GLU A 345 -4.86 7.51 9.76
CA GLU A 345 -4.46 6.11 9.76
C GLU A 345 -3.36 5.91 8.72
N ALA A 346 -2.26 5.28 9.13
CA ALA A 346 -1.11 5.03 8.29
C ALA A 346 -0.62 3.59 8.49
N ARG A 347 -0.15 2.96 7.41
CA ARG A 347 0.44 1.63 7.46
C ARG A 347 1.96 1.73 7.35
N LEU A 348 2.65 1.16 8.32
CA LEU A 348 4.11 1.20 8.38
C LEU A 348 4.68 -0.04 7.71
N ARG A 349 5.65 0.15 6.82
CA ARG A 349 6.48 -0.95 6.30
C ARG A 349 7.70 -1.09 7.18
N ILE A 350 7.88 -2.25 7.80
CA ILE A 350 9.04 -2.54 8.62
C ILE A 350 10.13 -3.16 7.75
N GLY A 351 11.30 -2.52 7.70
CA GLY A 351 12.47 -2.98 6.96
C GLY A 351 13.18 -1.85 6.22
N ASP A 352 14.33 -2.17 5.65
CA ASP A 352 15.04 -1.27 4.76
C ASP A 352 14.43 -1.36 3.35
N ASP A 353 14.27 -0.20 2.70
CA ASP A 353 13.90 -0.13 1.28
C ASP A 353 15.11 -0.53 0.43
N PHE A 354 15.41 -1.84 0.43
CA PHE A 354 16.48 -2.42 -0.35
C PHE A 354 15.94 -2.83 -1.72
N PRO A 355 16.45 -2.27 -2.83
CA PRO A 355 16.04 -2.69 -4.16
C PRO A 355 16.57 -4.11 -4.43
N TYR A 356 15.70 -5.11 -4.29
CA TYR A 356 16.04 -6.49 -4.59
C TYR A 356 16.22 -6.67 -6.10
N PRO A 357 17.39 -7.14 -6.58
CA PRO A 357 17.63 -7.32 -8.00
C PRO A 357 16.67 -8.37 -8.58
N ASN A 358 16.00 -8.07 -9.69
CA ASN A 358 14.97 -8.94 -10.29
C ASN A 358 15.47 -10.31 -10.75
N GLY A 359 16.79 -10.42 -10.96
CA GLY A 359 17.50 -11.66 -11.19
C GLY A 359 18.94 -11.51 -10.71
N SER A 360 19.47 -12.60 -10.16
CA SER A 360 20.89 -12.80 -9.94
C SER A 360 21.24 -14.10 -10.65
N ILE A 361 22.31 -14.08 -11.43
CA ILE A 361 22.85 -15.27 -12.05
C ILE A 361 24.10 -15.62 -11.22
N ASP A 362 24.00 -16.67 -10.43
CA ASP A 362 25.14 -17.27 -9.76
C ASP A 362 25.48 -18.59 -10.46
N VAL A 363 26.75 -18.75 -10.80
CA VAL A 363 27.23 -19.91 -11.53
C VAL A 363 28.45 -20.46 -10.82
N ALA A 364 28.27 -21.61 -10.18
CA ALA A 364 29.37 -22.37 -9.63
C ALA A 364 30.23 -23.04 -10.74
N SER A 365 29.73 -23.09 -11.98
CA SER A 365 30.38 -23.71 -13.15
C SER A 365 29.97 -22.97 -14.45
N ASN A 366 29.87 -23.67 -15.59
CA ASN A 366 29.53 -23.09 -16.89
C ASN A 366 28.00 -22.89 -17.03
N ILE A 367 27.54 -21.69 -17.43
CA ILE A 367 26.18 -21.51 -17.95
C ILE A 367 26.20 -21.93 -19.40
N CYS A 368 25.52 -23.02 -19.72
CA CYS A 368 25.13 -23.29 -21.09
C CYS A 368 23.65 -22.99 -21.25
N LYS A 369 23.36 -21.87 -21.92
CA LYS A 369 21.99 -21.43 -22.20
C LYS A 369 21.84 -21.31 -23.70
N ASN A 370 21.15 -22.27 -24.30
CA ASN A 370 20.75 -22.18 -25.70
C ASN A 370 19.50 -21.29 -25.76
N PHE A 371 19.68 -20.04 -26.17
CA PHE A 371 18.56 -19.14 -26.45
C PHE A 371 18.33 -19.12 -27.95
N SER A 372 17.09 -19.38 -28.36
CA SER A 372 16.63 -18.98 -29.69
C SER A 372 15.68 -17.81 -29.53
N VAL A 373 15.96 -16.72 -30.26
CA VAL A 373 15.04 -15.60 -30.45
C VAL A 373 14.64 -15.67 -31.91
N ILE A 374 13.36 -15.92 -32.18
CA ILE A 374 12.83 -16.02 -33.55
C ILE A 374 11.57 -15.18 -33.69
N ASP A 375 11.47 -14.45 -34.81
CA ASP A 375 10.31 -13.60 -35.15
C ASP A 375 9.14 -14.41 -35.75
N THR A 376 9.28 -15.73 -35.93
CA THR A 376 8.30 -16.56 -36.64
C THR A 376 8.12 -17.95 -36.01
N GLY A 377 7.18 -18.05 -35.06
CA GLY A 377 6.18 -19.12 -34.87
C GLY A 377 6.50 -20.62 -34.87
N ALA A 378 7.72 -21.09 -35.12
CA ALA A 378 8.03 -22.52 -35.08
C ALA A 378 9.40 -22.79 -34.46
N ILE A 379 9.40 -23.42 -33.29
CA ILE A 379 10.59 -23.98 -32.66
C ILE A 379 10.98 -25.22 -33.47
N LEU A 380 12.05 -25.12 -34.25
CA LEU A 380 12.75 -26.31 -34.70
C LEU A 380 13.48 -26.89 -33.48
N PRO A 381 13.34 -28.19 -33.17
CA PRO A 381 14.11 -28.80 -32.11
C PRO A 381 15.60 -28.58 -32.38
N ALA A 382 16.33 -28.15 -31.36
CA ALA A 382 17.77 -27.93 -31.45
C ALA A 382 18.44 -29.16 -32.06
N SER A 383 19.41 -28.92 -32.96
CA SER A 383 20.26 -29.99 -33.49
C SER A 383 20.90 -30.74 -32.30
N PRO A 384 21.00 -32.08 -32.35
CA PRO A 384 21.66 -32.86 -31.29
C PRO A 384 23.14 -32.48 -31.05
N ASP A 385 23.74 -31.63 -31.92
CA ASP A 385 25.09 -31.07 -31.78
C ASP A 385 25.17 -29.79 -30.93
N ASP A 386 24.04 -29.19 -30.51
CA ASP A 386 24.01 -28.05 -29.56
C ASP A 386 24.07 -28.51 -28.09
N SER A 387 24.64 -29.68 -27.85
CA SER A 387 24.77 -30.23 -26.51
C SER A 387 25.81 -29.43 -25.71
N CYS A 388 25.36 -28.97 -24.55
CA CYS A 388 26.23 -28.43 -23.52
C CYS A 388 27.14 -29.57 -23.00
N GLU A 389 28.24 -29.85 -23.68
CA GLU A 389 29.28 -30.71 -23.12
C GLU A 389 30.05 -29.97 -22.01
N PRO A 390 30.49 -30.71 -20.97
CA PRO A 390 31.08 -30.14 -19.74
C PRO A 390 32.38 -29.36 -19.93
#